data_AF-A0A961GUD4-F1
#
_entry.id   AF-A0A961GUD4-F1
#
_cell.length_a   1.000
_cell.length_b   1.000
_cell.length_c   1.000
_cell.angle_alpha   90.00
_cell.angle_beta   90.00
_cell.angle_gamma   90.00
#
_symmetry.space_group_name_H-M   'P 1'
#
loop_
_entity.id
_entity.type
_entity.pdbx_description
1 polymer ?
#
loop_
_entity_poly.entity_id
_entity_poly.type
_entity_poly.pdbx_seq_one_letter_code
_entity_poly.pdbx_strand_id
1 'polypeptide(L)'
;MSARRRRLDAELVRRDLAPSRSAARRLVESGSVLVGGSVATKADRMVLPGDALVVVGEGPRFVGRAGEKLHAALEEFGLDPEGLEALDAGASTGGFTDCLLQHGAEHVVALDVGHGQLHESLRGHDRVTVLERTNLRHCGPEELGHFDAVVADLSFISLTAVMEVLLSVARPGAWLVLLVKPQFECGRAEASRGRGVVRDPEVWVRTLETVMNSAAEHRGVIMGAMVSPLRGGDGNVEFLVHVRAPVEHGPRATGHEGSLGSLARTVVESVPAGGSRG
;
A
#
# COMPACT_ATOMS: atom_id res chain seq x y z
N MET A 1 19.05 18.23 -43.08
CA MET A 1 17.68 18.74 -42.89
C MET A 1 17.35 18.66 -41.41
N SER A 2 16.96 19.77 -40.77
CA SER A 2 16.62 19.77 -39.34
C SER A 2 15.32 18.99 -39.12
N ALA A 3 15.36 17.94 -38.30
CA ALA A 3 14.20 17.12 -38.01
C ALA A 3 13.17 17.95 -37.22
N ARG A 4 11.98 18.13 -37.80
CA ARG A 4 10.92 18.97 -37.20
C ARG A 4 10.36 18.30 -35.95
N ARG A 5 10.40 19.00 -34.81
CA ARG A 5 9.80 18.57 -33.54
C ARG A 5 8.27 18.48 -33.66
N ARG A 6 7.67 17.51 -32.97
CA ARG A 6 6.21 17.29 -32.90
C ARG A 6 5.77 17.13 -31.45
N ARG A 7 4.48 17.34 -31.18
CA ARG A 7 3.89 17.04 -29.87
C ARG A 7 3.93 15.54 -29.62
N LEU A 8 4.19 15.15 -28.37
CA LEU A 8 4.27 13.76 -27.94
C LEU A 8 2.99 12.98 -28.27
N ASP A 9 1.81 13.54 -27.99
CA ASP A 9 0.52 12.90 -28.33
C ASP A 9 0.36 12.61 -29.83
N ALA A 10 0.84 13.50 -30.69
CA ALA A 10 0.81 13.33 -32.14
C ALA A 10 1.89 12.34 -32.62
N GLU A 11 3.06 12.33 -31.98
CA GLU A 11 4.16 11.42 -32.34
C GLU A 11 3.88 9.98 -31.91
N LEU A 12 3.22 9.76 -30.77
CA LEU A 12 2.76 8.44 -30.33
C LEU A 12 1.77 7.82 -31.33
N VAL A 13 0.80 8.60 -31.81
CA VAL A 13 -0.15 8.15 -32.85
C VAL A 13 0.55 7.90 -34.18
N ARG A 14 1.47 8.78 -34.59
CA ARG A 14 2.22 8.63 -35.85
C ARG A 14 3.09 7.37 -35.87
N ARG A 15 3.54 6.90 -34.70
CA ARG A 15 4.33 5.67 -34.56
C ARG A 15 3.48 4.44 -34.22
N ASP A 16 2.15 4.56 -34.32
CA ASP A 16 1.19 3.51 -33.97
C ASP A 16 1.32 2.99 -32.52
N LEU A 17 1.88 3.81 -31.63
CA LEU A 17 2.00 3.52 -30.19
C LEU A 17 0.71 3.87 -29.42
N ALA A 18 -0.21 4.59 -30.06
CA ALA A 18 -1.54 4.87 -29.54
C ALA A 18 -2.55 4.98 -30.68
N PRO A 19 -3.78 4.46 -30.54
CA PRO A 19 -4.77 4.44 -31.61
C PRO A 19 -5.40 5.80 -31.92
N SER A 20 -5.26 6.78 -31.02
CA SER A 20 -5.76 8.15 -31.20
C SER A 20 -5.01 9.14 -30.31
N ARG A 21 -5.11 10.44 -30.61
CA ARG A 21 -4.49 11.48 -29.77
C ARG A 21 -5.08 11.51 -28.36
N SER A 22 -6.37 11.19 -28.22
CA SER A 22 -7.04 11.10 -26.93
C SER A 22 -6.51 9.91 -26.12
N ALA A 23 -6.30 8.76 -26.76
CA ALA A 23 -5.67 7.61 -26.11
C ALA A 23 -4.21 7.90 -25.73
N ALA A 24 -3.45 8.58 -26.60
CA ALA A 24 -2.08 8.99 -26.32
C ALA A 24 -1.99 9.93 -25.11
N ARG A 25 -2.94 10.86 -24.95
CA ARG A 25 -3.01 11.73 -23.76
C ARG A 25 -3.23 10.93 -22.48
N ARG A 26 -4.19 10.00 -22.50
CA ARG A 26 -4.44 9.11 -21.35
C ARG A 26 -3.20 8.33 -20.94
N LEU A 27 -2.44 7.80 -21.91
CA LEU A 27 -1.18 7.09 -21.64
C LEU A 27 -0.11 8.00 -21.02
N VAL A 28 -0.05 9.27 -21.41
CA VAL A 28 0.90 10.23 -20.83
C VAL A 28 0.44 10.67 -19.43
N GLU A 29 -0.85 10.90 -19.24
CA GLU A 29 -1.47 11.27 -17.96
C GLU A 29 -1.35 10.13 -16.94
N SER A 30 -1.47 8.88 -17.38
CA SER A 30 -1.22 7.68 -16.56
C SER A 30 0.26 7.37 -16.39
N GLY A 31 1.19 8.19 -16.92
CA GLY A 31 2.63 7.93 -16.78
C GLY A 31 3.15 6.69 -17.51
N SER A 32 2.37 6.12 -18.43
CA SER A 32 2.72 4.94 -19.25
C SER A 32 3.71 5.25 -20.37
N VAL A 33 4.10 6.50 -20.57
CA VAL A 33 4.96 6.90 -21.69
C VAL A 33 6.33 7.33 -21.20
N LEU A 34 7.38 6.68 -21.70
CA LEU A 34 8.77 7.09 -21.51
C LEU A 34 9.29 7.82 -22.75
N VAL A 35 10.00 8.93 -22.54
CA VAL A 35 10.73 9.68 -23.58
C VAL A 35 12.20 9.69 -23.19
N GLY A 36 13.04 8.98 -23.94
CA GLY A 36 14.47 8.85 -23.63
C GLY A 36 14.74 8.17 -22.28
N GLY A 37 13.87 7.26 -21.85
CA GLY A 37 13.98 6.54 -20.58
C GLY A 37 13.39 7.25 -19.36
N SER A 38 12.77 8.42 -19.51
CA SER A 38 12.08 9.13 -18.41
C SER A 38 10.59 9.27 -18.66
N VAL A 39 9.78 9.13 -17.60
CA VAL A 39 8.31 9.29 -17.67
C VAL A 39 7.95 10.67 -18.21
N ALA A 40 7.11 10.68 -19.24
CA ALA A 40 6.52 11.89 -19.77
C ALA A 40 5.32 12.29 -18.92
N THR A 41 5.28 13.55 -18.51
CA THR A 41 4.21 14.11 -17.68
C THR A 41 3.29 15.06 -18.45
N LYS A 42 3.64 15.40 -19.71
CA LYS A 42 2.90 16.36 -20.54
C LYS A 42 2.75 15.84 -21.96
N ALA A 43 1.51 15.65 -22.41
CA ALA A 43 1.20 15.10 -23.72
C ALA A 43 1.49 16.08 -24.89
N ASP A 44 1.63 17.37 -24.60
CA ASP A 44 2.00 18.42 -25.55
C ASP A 44 3.52 18.70 -25.60
N ARG A 45 4.32 17.96 -24.82
CA ARG A 45 5.79 18.02 -24.88
C ARG A 45 6.27 17.85 -26.31
N MET A 46 7.19 18.72 -26.74
CA MET A 46 7.80 18.64 -28.07
C MET A 46 8.94 17.61 -28.07
N VAL A 47 8.84 16.62 -28.95
CA VAL A 47 9.82 15.53 -29.13
C VAL A 47 10.38 15.54 -30.56
N LEU A 48 11.60 15.05 -30.70
CA LEU A 48 12.24 14.83 -32.00
C LEU A 48 11.82 13.46 -32.57
N PRO A 49 11.78 13.30 -33.90
CA PRO A 49 11.53 12.00 -34.53
C PRO A 49 12.51 10.89 -34.12
N GLY A 50 13.71 11.25 -33.65
CA GLY A 50 14.72 10.32 -33.16
C GLY A 50 14.64 10.01 -31.66
N ASP A 51 13.78 10.69 -30.89
CA ASP A 51 13.65 10.40 -29.46
C ASP A 51 13.08 8.99 -29.27
N ALA A 52 13.67 8.22 -28.35
CA ALA A 52 13.16 6.92 -27.96
C ALA A 52 11.83 7.09 -27.22
N LEU A 53 10.74 6.56 -27.78
CA LEU A 53 9.41 6.57 -27.18
C LEU A 53 9.04 5.14 -26.83
N VAL A 54 8.68 4.90 -25.58
CA VAL A 54 8.20 3.59 -25.11
C VAL A 54 6.86 3.82 -24.44
N VAL A 55 5.84 3.11 -24.92
CA VAL A 55 4.60 2.93 -24.17
C VAL A 55 4.83 1.67 -23.34
N VAL A 56 5.04 1.88 -22.05
CA VAL A 56 4.92 0.82 -21.05
C VAL A 56 3.43 0.43 -21.04
N GLY A 57 3.09 -0.82 -20.68
CA GLY A 57 1.70 -1.29 -20.62
C GLY A 57 0.76 -0.37 -19.84
N GLU A 58 -0.52 -0.78 -19.72
CA GLU A 58 -1.55 -0.03 -18.97
C GLU A 58 -0.94 0.67 -17.76
N GLY A 59 -1.23 1.97 -17.60
CA GLY A 59 -0.64 2.78 -16.55
C GLY A 59 -0.78 2.15 -15.18
N PRO A 60 -0.07 2.69 -14.18
CA PRO A 60 -0.11 2.12 -12.84
C PRO A 60 -1.57 1.97 -12.44
N ARG A 61 -1.95 0.73 -12.12
CA ARG A 61 -3.34 0.36 -11.85
C ARG A 61 -3.93 1.21 -10.73
N PHE A 62 -3.08 1.61 -9.79
CA PHE A 62 -3.42 2.47 -8.67
C PHE A 62 -2.59 3.75 -8.68
N VAL A 63 -3.13 4.80 -8.06
CA VAL A 63 -2.49 6.11 -7.82
C VAL A 63 -1.10 6.01 -7.18
N GLY A 64 -0.80 4.92 -6.47
CA GLY A 64 0.52 4.67 -5.89
C GLY A 64 0.87 3.20 -5.84
N ARG A 65 2.19 2.91 -5.78
CA ARG A 65 2.73 1.54 -5.69
C ARG A 65 2.22 0.75 -4.51
N ALA A 66 1.79 1.42 -3.44
CA ALA A 66 1.17 0.76 -2.30
C ALA A 66 -0.10 -0.01 -2.70
N GLY A 67 -0.89 0.49 -3.67
CA GLY A 67 -2.09 -0.22 -4.12
C GLY A 67 -1.84 -1.64 -4.61
N GLU A 68 -0.69 -1.89 -5.26
CA GLU A 68 -0.28 -3.24 -5.69
C GLU A 68 -0.01 -4.18 -4.51
N LYS A 69 0.46 -3.63 -3.38
CA LYS A 69 0.69 -4.42 -2.16
C LYS A 69 -0.63 -4.86 -1.56
N LEU A 70 -1.59 -3.94 -1.44
CA LEU A 70 -2.91 -4.27 -0.91
C LEU A 70 -3.65 -5.22 -1.86
N HIS A 71 -3.61 -4.98 -3.17
CA HIS A 71 -4.23 -5.87 -4.15
C HIS A 71 -3.73 -7.32 -4.00
N ALA A 72 -2.41 -7.51 -3.89
CA ALA A 72 -1.85 -8.85 -3.67
C ALA A 72 -2.32 -9.48 -2.34
N ALA A 73 -2.45 -8.69 -1.26
CA ALA A 73 -3.02 -9.17 0.00
C ALA A 73 -4.51 -9.55 -0.14
N LEU A 74 -5.31 -8.79 -0.88
CA LEU A 74 -6.72 -9.12 -1.11
C LEU A 74 -6.85 -10.45 -1.85
N GLU A 75 -6.03 -10.67 -2.90
CA GLU A 75 -6.02 -11.94 -3.64
C GLU A 75 -5.53 -13.12 -2.79
N GLU A 76 -4.37 -12.98 -2.13
CA GLU A 76 -3.75 -14.04 -1.34
C GLU A 76 -4.62 -14.46 -0.15
N PHE A 77 -5.24 -13.49 0.53
CA PHE A 77 -6.05 -13.75 1.71
C PHE A 77 -7.54 -13.98 1.40
N GLY A 78 -7.96 -13.87 0.13
CA GLY A 78 -9.36 -14.03 -0.29
C GLY A 78 -10.30 -13.01 0.35
N LEU A 79 -9.86 -11.75 0.43
CA LEU A 79 -10.61 -10.66 1.04
C LEU A 79 -11.36 -9.87 -0.03
N ASP A 80 -12.64 -9.61 0.23
CA ASP A 80 -13.51 -8.88 -0.68
C ASP A 80 -13.95 -7.54 -0.03
N PRO A 81 -13.50 -6.39 -0.58
CA PRO A 81 -13.96 -5.08 -0.15
C PRO A 81 -15.35 -4.68 -0.67
N GLU A 82 -15.97 -5.44 -1.56
CA GLU A 82 -17.22 -5.03 -2.21
C GLU A 82 -18.32 -4.71 -1.18
N GLY A 83 -18.87 -3.49 -1.27
CA GLY A 83 -19.94 -3.03 -0.39
C GLY A 83 -19.51 -2.74 1.06
N LEU A 84 -18.21 -2.71 1.36
CA LEU A 84 -17.71 -2.49 2.73
C LEU A 84 -17.41 -1.01 3.03
N GLU A 85 -17.63 -0.61 4.28
CA GLU A 85 -17.06 0.62 4.84
C GLU A 85 -15.62 0.35 5.31
N ALA A 86 -14.65 1.08 4.74
CA ALA A 86 -13.23 0.84 5.02
C ALA A 86 -12.50 2.07 5.61
N LEU A 87 -11.51 1.81 6.45
CA LEU A 87 -10.52 2.78 6.91
C LEU A 87 -9.17 2.52 6.25
N ASP A 88 -8.59 3.53 5.62
CA ASP A 88 -7.19 3.57 5.18
C ASP A 88 -6.37 4.44 6.13
N ALA A 89 -5.65 3.79 7.06
CA ALA A 89 -4.81 4.43 8.06
C ALA A 89 -3.39 4.65 7.52
N GLY A 90 -3.06 5.90 7.22
CA GLY A 90 -1.82 6.28 6.55
C GLY A 90 -1.97 6.35 5.03
N ALA A 91 -3.05 6.95 4.55
CA ALA A 91 -3.43 6.93 3.14
C ALA A 91 -2.36 7.52 2.20
N SER A 92 -1.54 8.46 2.67
CA SER A 92 -0.49 9.15 1.92
C SER A 92 -0.98 9.66 0.56
N THR A 93 -0.45 9.14 -0.56
CA THR A 93 -0.92 9.52 -1.90
C THR A 93 -2.25 8.85 -2.29
N GLY A 94 -2.68 7.81 -1.56
CA GLY A 94 -3.95 7.13 -1.70
C GLY A 94 -3.91 5.78 -2.41
N GLY A 95 -2.76 5.09 -2.40
CA GLY A 95 -2.62 3.81 -3.09
C GLY A 95 -3.55 2.71 -2.57
N PHE A 96 -3.67 2.58 -1.24
CA PHE A 96 -4.58 1.63 -0.60
C PHE A 96 -6.04 2.05 -0.78
N THR A 97 -6.36 3.33 -0.56
CA THR A 97 -7.68 3.92 -0.83
C THR A 97 -8.16 3.60 -2.26
N ASP A 98 -7.35 3.86 -3.28
CA ASP A 98 -7.68 3.58 -4.68
C ASP A 98 -7.91 2.08 -4.92
N CYS A 99 -7.05 1.23 -4.33
CA CYS A 99 -7.22 -0.21 -4.40
C CYS A 99 -8.58 -0.67 -3.84
N LEU A 100 -8.96 -0.20 -2.64
CA LEU A 100 -10.26 -0.51 -2.03
C LEU A 100 -11.44 -0.06 -2.92
N LEU A 101 -11.39 1.15 -3.45
CA LEU A 101 -12.46 1.70 -4.30
C LEU A 101 -12.62 0.94 -5.62
N GLN A 102 -11.51 0.52 -6.23
CA GLN A 102 -11.52 -0.27 -7.46
C GLN A 102 -12.05 -1.69 -7.24
N HIS A 103 -11.93 -2.23 -6.01
CA HIS A 103 -12.52 -3.51 -5.60
C HIS A 103 -13.92 -3.36 -4.98
N GLY A 104 -14.57 -2.21 -5.17
CA GLY A 104 -15.99 -2.07 -4.85
C GLY A 104 -16.33 -1.63 -3.43
N ALA A 105 -15.37 -1.16 -2.63
CA ALA A 105 -15.68 -0.56 -1.32
C ALA A 105 -16.77 0.51 -1.44
N GLU A 106 -17.76 0.45 -0.54
CA GLU A 106 -18.88 1.39 -0.54
C GLU A 106 -18.39 2.78 -0.17
N HIS A 107 -17.53 2.87 0.84
CA HIS A 107 -16.94 4.12 1.30
C HIS A 107 -15.57 3.88 1.94
N VAL A 108 -14.64 4.81 1.73
CA VAL A 108 -13.30 4.76 2.34
C VAL A 108 -13.02 6.06 3.11
N VAL A 109 -12.71 5.93 4.40
CA VAL A 109 -12.12 7.01 5.19
C VAL A 109 -10.61 6.96 5.03
N ALA A 110 -10.03 7.95 4.36
CA ALA A 110 -8.60 8.09 4.14
C ALA A 110 -7.99 9.00 5.20
N LEU A 111 -7.31 8.40 6.19
CA LEU A 111 -6.69 9.11 7.32
C LEU A 111 -5.19 9.28 7.09
N ASP A 112 -4.68 10.50 7.25
CA ASP A 112 -3.25 10.78 7.19
C ASP A 112 -2.82 11.93 8.13
N VAL A 113 -1.59 11.84 8.65
CA VAL A 113 -0.97 12.89 9.47
C VAL A 113 -0.46 14.07 8.63
N GLY A 114 -0.18 13.82 7.36
CA GLY A 114 0.21 14.79 6.36
C GLY A 114 -0.94 15.66 5.89
N HIS A 115 -0.64 16.56 4.96
CA HIS A 115 -1.61 17.43 4.33
C HIS A 115 -1.28 17.61 2.86
N GLY A 116 -2.29 17.62 1.99
CA GLY A 116 -2.12 17.81 0.56
C GLY A 116 -1.50 16.62 -0.18
N GLN A 117 -1.44 15.44 0.45
CA GLN A 117 -0.75 14.27 -0.13
C GLN A 117 -1.65 13.43 -1.03
N LEU A 118 -2.92 13.28 -0.65
CA LEU A 118 -3.88 12.45 -1.37
C LEU A 118 -4.10 13.00 -2.78
N HIS A 119 -4.04 12.11 -3.77
CA HIS A 119 -4.20 12.44 -5.18
C HIS A 119 -5.55 13.09 -5.47
N GLU A 120 -5.58 14.03 -6.40
CA GLU A 120 -6.74 14.88 -6.67
C GLU A 120 -7.98 14.07 -7.09
N SER A 121 -7.79 12.97 -7.83
CA SER A 121 -8.89 12.08 -8.21
C SER A 121 -9.58 11.39 -7.02
N LEU A 122 -8.87 11.18 -5.92
CA LEU A 122 -9.40 10.56 -4.70
C LEU A 122 -9.97 11.61 -3.75
N ARG A 123 -9.33 12.79 -3.68
CA ARG A 123 -9.77 13.89 -2.81
C ARG A 123 -11.18 14.40 -3.16
N GLY A 124 -11.54 14.40 -4.45
CA GLY A 124 -12.86 14.80 -4.93
C GLY A 124 -13.83 13.64 -5.15
N HIS A 125 -13.50 12.42 -4.71
CA HIS A 125 -14.29 11.23 -4.99
C HIS A 125 -15.45 11.10 -3.98
N ASP A 126 -16.68 10.91 -4.45
CA ASP A 126 -17.90 10.89 -3.60
C ASP A 126 -17.90 9.81 -2.51
N ARG A 127 -17.22 8.68 -2.77
CA ARG A 127 -17.01 7.56 -1.83
C ARG A 127 -15.81 7.72 -0.89
N VAL A 128 -15.15 8.88 -0.84
CA VAL A 128 -13.95 9.10 -0.02
C VAL A 128 -14.17 10.24 0.96
N THR A 129 -13.96 9.97 2.24
CA THR A 129 -13.81 10.99 3.27
C THR A 129 -12.35 11.16 3.62
N VAL A 130 -11.83 12.39 3.50
CA VAL A 130 -10.41 12.70 3.75
C VAL A 130 -10.22 13.29 5.15
N LEU A 131 -9.43 12.62 5.98
CA LEU A 131 -9.04 13.06 7.32
C LEU A 131 -7.52 13.37 7.36
N GLU A 132 -7.15 14.57 6.92
CA GLU A 132 -5.76 15.05 6.97
C GLU A 132 -5.40 15.73 8.29
N ARG A 133 -4.10 15.79 8.60
CA ARG A 133 -3.57 16.31 9.88
C ARG A 133 -4.13 15.57 11.09
N THR A 134 -4.55 14.32 10.91
CA THR A 134 -5.15 13.51 11.97
C THR A 134 -4.17 12.44 12.38
N ASN A 135 -3.80 12.45 13.66
CA ASN A 135 -2.93 11.43 14.23
C ASN A 135 -3.77 10.29 14.79
N LEU A 136 -3.65 9.11 14.18
CA LEU A 136 -4.37 7.90 14.58
C LEU A 136 -4.24 7.58 16.08
N ARG A 137 -3.10 7.92 16.71
CA ARG A 137 -2.86 7.68 18.16
C ARG A 137 -3.84 8.42 19.07
N HIS A 138 -4.53 9.43 18.57
CA HIS A 138 -5.45 10.27 19.32
C HIS A 138 -6.89 10.11 18.84
N CYS A 139 -7.15 9.08 18.04
CA CYS A 139 -8.46 8.77 17.51
C CYS A 139 -9.04 7.55 18.22
N GLY A 140 -10.37 7.46 18.22
CA GLY A 140 -11.11 6.27 18.58
C GLY A 140 -12.38 6.14 17.74
N PRO A 141 -13.26 5.21 18.12
CA PRO A 141 -14.50 4.97 17.39
C PRO A 141 -15.47 6.16 17.42
N GLU A 142 -15.35 7.05 18.40
CA GLU A 142 -16.18 8.27 18.48
C GLU A 142 -15.80 9.28 17.38
N GLU A 143 -14.52 9.41 17.05
CA GLU A 143 -14.04 10.32 16.01
C GLU A 143 -14.08 9.70 14.61
N LEU A 144 -13.78 8.40 14.49
CA LEU A 144 -13.62 7.73 13.19
C LEU A 144 -14.84 6.91 12.76
N GLY A 145 -15.63 6.39 13.71
CA GLY A 145 -16.65 5.40 13.45
C GLY A 145 -16.13 3.96 13.52
N HIS A 146 -16.91 3.03 12.94
CA HIS A 146 -16.58 1.61 12.89
C HIS A 146 -16.59 1.10 11.45
N PHE A 147 -15.64 0.23 11.10
CA PHE A 147 -15.39 -0.20 9.72
C PHE A 147 -15.44 -1.73 9.57
N ASP A 148 -15.88 -2.20 8.42
CA ASP A 148 -15.86 -3.63 8.04
C ASP A 148 -14.46 -4.09 7.59
N ALA A 149 -13.64 -3.11 7.17
CA ALA A 149 -12.27 -3.31 6.71
C ALA A 149 -11.34 -2.21 7.24
N VAL A 150 -10.14 -2.58 7.71
CA VAL A 150 -9.11 -1.59 8.10
C VAL A 150 -7.78 -1.95 7.47
N VAL A 151 -7.18 -1.02 6.73
CA VAL A 151 -5.85 -1.17 6.16
C VAL A 151 -4.88 -0.15 6.76
N ALA A 152 -3.63 -0.54 7.00
CA ALA A 152 -2.65 0.34 7.62
C ALA A 152 -1.30 0.31 6.89
N ASP A 153 -0.90 1.46 6.32
CA ASP A 153 0.42 1.70 5.69
C ASP A 153 1.14 2.86 6.41
N LEU A 154 1.53 2.62 7.67
CA LEU A 154 2.10 3.66 8.52
C LEU A 154 3.62 3.77 8.35
N SER A 155 4.16 4.98 8.48
CA SER A 155 5.60 5.25 8.47
C SER A 155 6.02 6.02 9.72
N PHE A 156 7.25 5.79 10.17
CA PHE A 156 7.83 6.46 11.35
C PHE A 156 7.12 6.17 12.70
N ILE A 157 6.25 5.17 12.72
CA ILE A 157 5.57 4.67 13.92
C ILE A 157 5.47 3.14 13.83
N SER A 158 5.59 2.48 14.98
CA SER A 158 5.33 1.04 15.08
C SER A 158 3.83 0.77 15.09
N LEU A 159 3.39 -0.27 14.39
CA LEU A 159 2.00 -0.74 14.43
C LEU A 159 1.56 -1.10 15.85
N THR A 160 2.48 -1.57 16.70
CA THR A 160 2.17 -1.89 18.11
C THR A 160 1.67 -0.67 18.90
N ALA A 161 2.12 0.53 18.54
CA ALA A 161 1.74 1.77 19.23
C ALA A 161 0.32 2.26 18.88
N VAL A 162 -0.31 1.68 17.86
CA VAL A 162 -1.65 2.04 17.38
C VAL A 162 -2.59 0.83 17.24
N MET A 163 -2.12 -0.37 17.59
CA MET A 163 -2.84 -1.63 17.41
C MET A 163 -4.20 -1.62 18.11
N GLU A 164 -4.25 -1.09 19.34
CA GLU A 164 -5.50 -0.91 20.09
C GLU A 164 -6.51 -0.07 19.30
N VAL A 165 -6.08 1.07 18.76
CA VAL A 165 -6.96 1.96 17.99
C VAL A 165 -7.47 1.26 16.74
N LEU A 166 -6.57 0.62 15.97
CA LEU A 166 -6.93 -0.09 14.74
C LEU A 166 -7.98 -1.18 14.97
N LEU A 167 -7.85 -1.95 16.06
CA LEU A 167 -8.83 -2.97 16.42
C LEU A 167 -10.10 -2.39 17.03
N SER A 168 -10.03 -1.25 17.74
CA SER A 168 -11.20 -0.62 18.37
C SER A 168 -12.19 -0.06 17.35
N VAL A 169 -11.70 0.42 16.20
CA VAL A 169 -12.53 0.96 15.10
C VAL A 169 -13.00 -0.14 14.14
N ALA A 170 -12.57 -1.38 14.32
CA ALA A 170 -13.00 -2.49 13.49
C ALA A 170 -14.31 -3.07 14.06
N ARG A 171 -15.33 -3.28 13.20
CA ARG A 171 -16.56 -3.98 13.60
C ARG A 171 -16.24 -5.42 14.02
N PRO A 172 -17.07 -6.05 14.88
CA PRO A 172 -16.88 -7.44 15.24
C PRO A 172 -16.77 -8.36 14.01
N GLY A 173 -15.65 -9.07 13.89
CA GLY A 173 -15.40 -9.97 12.76
C GLY A 173 -14.88 -9.31 11.47
N ALA A 174 -14.71 -7.98 11.46
CA ALA A 174 -14.05 -7.23 10.39
C ALA A 174 -12.64 -7.74 10.12
N TRP A 175 -12.14 -7.51 8.91
CA TRP A 175 -10.77 -7.87 8.53
C TRP A 175 -9.85 -6.65 8.53
N LEU A 176 -8.58 -6.88 8.84
CA LEU A 176 -7.54 -5.89 8.80
C LEU A 176 -6.36 -6.39 7.98
N VAL A 177 -5.75 -5.50 7.19
CA VAL A 177 -4.48 -5.74 6.50
C VAL A 177 -3.45 -4.72 6.96
N LEU A 178 -2.42 -5.19 7.66
CA LEU A 178 -1.39 -4.35 8.26
C LEU A 178 -0.07 -4.50 7.49
N LEU A 179 0.48 -3.39 6.97
CA LEU A 179 1.79 -3.41 6.33
C LEU A 179 2.90 -3.23 7.38
N VAL A 180 3.56 -4.33 7.71
CA VAL A 180 4.69 -4.41 8.63
C VAL A 180 5.96 -3.97 7.92
N LYS A 181 6.57 -2.90 8.43
CA LYS A 181 7.81 -2.32 7.93
C LYS A 181 8.93 -2.51 8.96
N PRO A 182 9.80 -3.55 8.82
CA PRO A 182 10.80 -3.87 9.84
C PRO A 182 11.66 -2.69 10.30
N GLN A 183 11.94 -1.73 9.42
CA GLN A 183 12.70 -0.52 9.74
C GLN A 183 12.03 0.43 10.74
N PHE A 184 10.71 0.35 10.92
CA PHE A 184 9.95 1.12 11.90
C PHE A 184 9.52 0.29 13.12
N GLU A 185 9.65 -1.04 13.04
CA GLU A 185 9.32 -1.98 14.12
C GLU A 185 10.56 -2.41 14.93
N CYS A 186 11.76 -2.38 14.33
CA CYS A 186 12.98 -2.78 15.02
C CYS A 186 13.57 -1.65 15.87
N GLY A 187 14.52 -2.00 16.75
CA GLY A 187 15.19 -1.01 17.59
C GLY A 187 16.01 -0.01 16.77
N ARG A 188 16.10 1.24 17.23
CA ARG A 188 16.83 2.32 16.54
C ARG A 188 18.27 1.95 16.15
N ALA A 189 18.95 1.18 16.99
CA ALA A 189 20.32 0.72 16.72
C ALA A 189 20.39 -0.22 15.49
N GLU A 190 19.41 -1.12 15.34
CA GLU A 190 19.35 -2.09 14.24
C GLU A 190 18.98 -1.40 12.93
N ALA A 191 17.98 -0.50 12.94
CA ALA A 191 17.64 0.32 11.78
C ALA A 191 18.85 1.16 11.31
N SER A 192 19.62 1.72 12.25
CA SER A 192 20.76 2.59 11.93
C SER A 192 21.95 1.84 11.32
N ARG A 193 22.20 0.59 11.71
CA ARG A 193 23.29 -0.24 11.14
C ARG A 193 23.18 -0.41 9.62
N GLY A 194 21.95 -0.48 9.12
CA GLY A 194 21.65 -0.63 7.69
C GLY A 194 21.40 0.67 6.93
N ARG A 195 21.66 1.84 7.54
CA ARG A 195 21.21 3.15 7.03
C ARG A 195 19.71 3.17 6.71
N GLY A 196 18.90 2.60 7.60
CA GLY A 196 17.44 2.49 7.42
C GLY A 196 16.97 1.26 6.64
N VAL A 197 17.89 0.44 6.10
CA VAL A 197 17.53 -0.80 5.39
C VAL A 197 17.86 -2.04 6.22
N VAL A 198 16.82 -2.72 6.68
CA VAL A 198 16.91 -3.96 7.47
C VAL A 198 17.05 -5.15 6.52
N ARG A 199 18.16 -5.88 6.63
CA ARG A 199 18.49 -7.05 5.79
C ARG A 199 18.57 -8.37 6.56
N ASP A 200 18.56 -8.30 7.89
CA ASP A 200 18.73 -9.45 8.75
C ASP A 200 17.40 -10.22 8.87
N PRO A 201 17.32 -11.47 8.39
CA PRO A 201 16.11 -12.28 8.49
C PRO A 201 15.63 -12.49 9.93
N GLU A 202 16.53 -12.58 10.91
CA GLU A 202 16.11 -12.74 12.31
C GLU A 202 15.45 -11.46 12.84
N VAL A 203 15.89 -10.28 12.37
CA VAL A 203 15.19 -9.02 12.66
C VAL A 203 13.80 -9.03 12.02
N TRP A 204 13.67 -9.51 10.77
CA TRP A 204 12.36 -9.61 10.12
C TRP A 204 11.40 -10.53 10.88
N VAL A 205 11.84 -11.75 11.24
CA VAL A 205 11.05 -12.70 12.03
C VAL A 205 10.57 -12.05 13.31
N ARG A 206 11.48 -11.46 14.08
CA ARG A 206 11.15 -10.82 15.36
C ARG A 206 10.18 -9.65 15.21
N THR A 207 10.33 -8.83 14.17
CA THR A 207 9.40 -7.70 13.92
C THR A 207 8.00 -8.18 13.56
N LEU A 208 7.89 -9.24 12.74
CA LEU A 208 6.61 -9.88 12.43
C LEU A 208 5.96 -10.48 13.67
N GLU A 209 6.72 -11.25 14.46
CA GLU A 209 6.25 -11.83 15.73
C GLU A 209 5.75 -10.74 16.68
N THR A 210 6.51 -9.65 16.83
CA THR A 210 6.13 -8.52 17.69
C THR A 210 4.78 -7.91 17.29
N VAL A 211 4.57 -7.63 16.00
CA VAL A 211 3.32 -7.05 15.53
C VAL A 211 2.16 -8.04 15.67
N MET A 212 2.37 -9.30 15.31
CA MET A 212 1.33 -10.33 15.45
C MET A 212 0.94 -10.58 16.91
N ASN A 213 1.91 -10.60 17.83
CA ASN A 213 1.65 -10.73 19.25
C ASN A 213 0.88 -9.51 19.80
N SER A 214 1.24 -8.30 19.40
CA SER A 214 0.50 -7.09 19.78
C SER A 214 -0.96 -7.15 19.33
N ALA A 215 -1.23 -7.59 18.10
CA ALA A 215 -2.61 -7.81 17.64
C ALA A 215 -3.34 -8.85 18.51
N ALA A 216 -2.68 -9.96 18.83
CA ALA A 216 -3.25 -11.01 19.68
C ALA A 216 -3.52 -10.55 21.13
N GLU A 217 -2.64 -9.72 21.71
CA GLU A 217 -2.83 -9.10 23.03
C GLU A 217 -4.08 -8.23 23.08
N HIS A 218 -4.38 -7.55 21.97
CA HIS A 218 -5.61 -6.77 21.74
C HIS A 218 -6.77 -7.62 21.18
N ARG A 219 -6.68 -8.96 21.28
CA ARG A 219 -7.71 -9.94 20.88
C ARG A 219 -7.96 -10.05 19.37
N GLY A 220 -7.10 -9.48 18.54
CA GLY A 220 -7.08 -9.76 17.10
C GLY A 220 -6.66 -11.20 16.83
N VAL A 221 -7.28 -11.84 15.83
CA VAL A 221 -6.93 -13.20 15.42
C VAL A 221 -6.07 -13.13 14.17
N ILE A 222 -4.85 -13.64 14.24
CA ILE A 222 -3.96 -13.71 13.06
C ILE A 222 -4.47 -14.78 12.12
N MET A 223 -4.86 -14.36 10.92
CA MET A 223 -5.40 -15.24 9.88
C MET A 223 -4.31 -15.65 8.88
N GLY A 224 -3.29 -14.82 8.68
CA GLY A 224 -2.18 -15.09 7.78
C GLY A 224 -1.18 -13.96 7.73
N ALA A 225 -0.03 -14.23 7.12
CA ALA A 225 0.99 -13.23 6.82
C ALA A 225 1.69 -13.59 5.50
N MET A 226 2.17 -12.59 4.77
CA MET A 226 2.86 -12.76 3.50
C MET A 226 3.97 -11.71 3.33
N VAL A 227 4.91 -11.98 2.43
CA VAL A 227 5.88 -10.98 1.98
C VAL A 227 5.16 -10.00 1.04
N SER A 228 5.37 -8.70 1.22
CA SER A 228 4.87 -7.70 0.27
C SER A 228 5.47 -7.96 -1.12
N PRO A 229 4.67 -7.93 -2.21
CA PRO A 229 5.16 -8.17 -3.57
C PRO A 229 6.17 -7.09 -4.01
N LEU A 230 6.13 -5.92 -3.35
CA LEU A 230 7.02 -4.81 -3.59
C LEU A 230 7.85 -4.50 -2.34
N ARG A 231 9.12 -4.21 -2.56
CA ARG A 231 10.00 -3.63 -1.53
C ARG A 231 9.62 -2.18 -1.25
N GLY A 232 9.86 -1.72 -0.03
CA GLY A 232 9.74 -0.33 0.38
C GLY A 232 10.69 0.60 -0.39
N GLY A 233 10.52 1.92 -0.24
CA GLY A 233 11.24 2.94 -1.01
C GLY A 233 12.77 2.77 -1.05
N ASP A 234 13.37 2.41 0.09
CA ASP A 234 14.82 2.20 0.23
C ASP A 234 15.27 0.75 -0.01
N GLY A 235 14.38 -0.11 -0.52
CA GLY A 235 14.64 -1.53 -0.79
C GLY A 235 14.39 -2.47 0.41
N ASN A 236 13.77 -1.97 1.48
CA ASN A 236 13.34 -2.77 2.62
C ASN A 236 12.36 -3.88 2.18
N VAL A 237 12.55 -5.07 2.71
CA VAL A 237 11.51 -6.11 2.67
C VAL A 237 10.42 -5.70 3.64
N GLU A 238 9.17 -5.76 3.20
CA GLU A 238 7.99 -5.43 3.99
C GLU A 238 7.06 -6.63 3.95
N PHE A 239 6.15 -6.72 4.92
CA PHE A 239 5.25 -7.86 5.06
C PHE A 239 3.83 -7.38 5.28
N LEU A 240 2.85 -8.17 4.87
CA LEU A 240 1.43 -7.91 5.09
C LEU A 240 0.90 -8.95 6.07
N VAL A 241 0.16 -8.50 7.09
CA VAL A 241 -0.48 -9.37 8.07
C VAL A 241 -1.99 -9.20 7.99
N HIS A 242 -2.70 -10.31 7.83
CA HIS A 242 -4.16 -10.36 7.90
C HIS A 242 -4.58 -10.69 9.33
N VAL A 243 -5.35 -9.78 9.93
CA VAL A 243 -5.93 -9.92 11.27
C VAL A 243 -7.44 -9.87 11.16
N ARG A 244 -8.14 -10.69 11.94
CA ARG A 244 -9.59 -10.58 12.12
C ARG A 244 -9.91 -9.95 13.47
N ALA A 245 -10.77 -8.94 13.46
CA ALA A 245 -11.28 -8.33 14.68
C ALA A 245 -12.10 -9.35 15.48
N PRO A 246 -12.05 -9.32 16.82
CA PRO A 246 -12.79 -10.24 17.65
C PRO A 246 -14.30 -10.09 17.44
N VAL A 247 -15.01 -11.19 17.23
CA VAL A 247 -16.46 -11.27 17.46
C VAL A 247 -16.66 -11.37 18.99
N GLU A 248 -17.55 -10.60 19.60
CA GLU A 248 -17.64 -10.45 21.07
C GLU A 248 -17.64 -11.76 21.91
N HIS A 249 -17.16 -11.64 23.17
CA HIS A 249 -17.20 -12.58 24.31
C HIS A 249 -16.75 -14.04 24.11
N GLY A 250 -15.92 -14.33 23.10
CA GLY A 250 -15.15 -15.57 23.09
C GLY A 250 -14.03 -15.56 24.16
N PRO A 251 -13.65 -16.71 24.75
CA PRO A 251 -12.47 -16.77 25.60
C PRO A 251 -11.26 -16.21 24.86
N ARG A 252 -10.31 -15.60 25.57
CA ARG A 252 -9.02 -15.20 24.99
C ARG A 252 -8.52 -16.39 24.18
N ALA A 253 -8.36 -16.22 22.87
CA ALA A 253 -7.63 -17.19 22.08
C ALA A 253 -6.24 -17.25 22.70
N THR A 254 -5.93 -18.34 23.39
CA THR A 254 -4.57 -18.63 23.81
C THR A 254 -3.81 -18.92 22.53
N GLY A 255 -3.27 -17.86 21.92
CA GLY A 255 -2.30 -17.99 20.85
C GLY A 255 -1.24 -18.95 21.36
N HIS A 256 -1.08 -20.09 20.68
CA HIS A 256 0.09 -20.91 20.87
C HIS A 256 1.26 -20.04 20.44
N GLU A 257 2.02 -19.47 21.37
CA GLU A 257 3.20 -18.64 21.08
C GLU A 257 4.14 -19.33 20.07
N GLY A 258 4.20 -20.67 20.08
CA GLY A 258 4.94 -21.46 19.10
C GLY A 258 4.39 -21.42 17.66
N SER A 259 3.11 -21.12 17.46
CA SER A 259 2.47 -21.08 16.14
C SER A 259 2.76 -19.78 15.39
N LEU A 260 2.79 -18.63 16.08
CA LEU A 260 3.06 -17.34 15.44
C LEU A 260 4.53 -17.20 15.03
N GLY A 261 5.46 -17.71 15.84
CA GLY A 261 6.87 -17.72 15.47
C GLY A 261 7.18 -18.65 14.29
N SER A 262 6.50 -19.80 14.21
CA SER A 262 6.59 -20.67 13.03
C SER A 262 6.08 -19.97 11.77
N LEU A 263 4.92 -19.28 11.85
CA LEU A 263 4.38 -18.51 10.73
C LEU A 263 5.36 -17.41 10.28
N ALA A 264 5.90 -16.63 11.22
CA ALA A 264 6.86 -15.57 10.91
C ALA A 264 8.10 -16.11 10.18
N ARG A 265 8.66 -17.24 10.63
CA ARG A 265 9.80 -17.89 9.97
C ARG A 265 9.45 -18.37 8.56
N THR A 266 8.33 -19.07 8.40
CA THR A 266 7.88 -19.53 7.07
C THR A 266 7.71 -18.38 6.09
N VAL A 267 7.13 -17.27 6.53
CA VAL A 267 6.98 -16.08 5.67
C VAL A 267 8.34 -15.47 5.33
N VAL A 268 9.25 -15.35 6.30
CA VAL A 268 10.59 -14.81 6.05
C VAL A 268 11.42 -15.70 5.13
N GLU A 269 11.30 -17.02 5.21
CA GLU A 269 11.97 -17.97 4.32
C GLU A 269 11.47 -17.87 2.87
N SER A 270 10.23 -17.39 2.66
CA SER A 270 9.68 -17.14 1.32
C SER A 270 10.19 -15.86 0.67
N VAL A 271 10.95 -15.01 1.38
CA VAL A 271 11.52 -13.77 0.83
C VAL A 271 12.47 -14.13 -0.32
N PRO A 272 12.22 -13.64 -1.55
CA PRO A 272 13.06 -13.97 -2.68
C PRO A 272 14.52 -13.57 -2.43
N ALA A 273 15.44 -14.53 -2.59
CA ALA A 273 16.88 -14.27 -2.60
C ALA A 273 17.16 -13.22 -3.69
N GLY A 274 17.69 -12.06 -3.29
CA GLY A 274 17.67 -10.84 -4.09
C GLY A 274 18.08 -11.02 -5.56
N GLY A 275 17.10 -10.99 -6.46
CA GLY A 275 17.30 -10.77 -7.88
C GLY A 275 17.51 -9.28 -8.16
N SER A 276 18.64 -8.97 -8.78
CA SER A 276 19.02 -7.64 -9.26
C SER A 276 17.98 -7.02 -10.20
N ARG A 277 17.76 -5.71 -10.03
CA ARG A 277 17.37 -4.70 -11.06
C ARG A 277 16.62 -5.22 -12.30
N GLY A 278 15.34 -4.89 -12.39
CA GLY A 278 14.63 -4.67 -13.65
C GLY A 278 14.19 -3.22 -13.70
#